data_AF-S3UW88-F1
#
_entry.id   AF-S3UW88-F1
#
_cell.length_a   1.000
_cell.length_b   1.000
_cell.length_c   1.000
_cell.angle_alpha   90.00
_cell.angle_beta   90.00
_cell.angle_gamma   90.00
#
_symmetry.space_group_name_H-M   'P 1'
#
loop_
_entity.id
_entity.type
_entity.pdbx_description
1 polymer ?
#
loop_
_entity_poly.entity_id
_entity_poly.type
_entity_poly.pdbx_seq_one_letter_code
_entity_poly.pdbx_strand_id
1 'polypeptide(L)'
;MQPVKELIVNLQGKLDSVLGTAFREKIEQILSSEIHRILLDAGGLTAWDQEGLLLLKNSAINHPQSKFSACSLTTALTDDWKKLGLEAVIPFFPTREEAKAFLTEDKKKDTEEGMVACPICFQFLRVQGHGNYRCPACSHIFYLTSDYRTATFEKLF
;
A
#
# COMPACT_ATOMS: atom_id res chain seq x y z
N MET A 1 -12.67 3.81 11.27
CA MET A 1 -11.54 3.08 10.66
C MET A 1 -11.93 1.63 10.56
N GLN A 2 -11.79 1.01 9.38
CA GLN A 2 -11.90 -0.45 9.28
C GLN A 2 -10.74 -1.08 10.08
N PRO A 3 -10.98 -2.20 10.80
CA PRO A 3 -9.92 -2.88 11.53
C PRO A 3 -8.90 -3.46 10.55
N VAL A 4 -7.62 -3.09 10.72
CA VAL A 4 -6.52 -3.64 9.93
C VAL A 4 -6.02 -4.91 10.62
N LYS A 5 -5.97 -6.03 9.89
CA LYS A 5 -5.47 -7.31 10.43
C LYS A 5 -4.02 -7.57 10.01
N GLU A 6 -3.30 -8.32 10.84
CA GLU A 6 -1.95 -8.78 10.52
C GLU A 6 -2.01 -10.21 9.98
N LEU A 7 -1.26 -10.49 8.92
CA LEU A 7 -1.11 -11.82 8.34
C LEU A 7 0.36 -12.10 8.05
N ILE A 8 0.86 -13.25 8.52
CA ILE A 8 2.19 -13.75 8.16
C ILE A 8 2.01 -14.94 7.23
N VAL A 9 2.63 -14.88 6.06
CA VAL A 9 2.64 -15.96 5.07
C VAL A 9 4.04 -16.53 4.97
N ASN A 10 4.22 -17.76 5.42
CA ASN A 10 5.48 -18.48 5.24
C ASN A 10 5.47 -19.13 3.85
N LEU A 11 6.31 -18.64 2.95
CA LEU A 11 6.48 -19.21 1.62
C LEU A 11 7.39 -20.45 1.71
N GLN A 12 6.93 -21.57 1.18
CA GLN A 12 7.61 -22.86 1.30
C GLN A 12 7.71 -23.58 -0.05
N GLY A 13 8.83 -24.26 -0.27
CA GLY A 13 9.06 -25.07 -1.47
C GLY A 13 9.41 -24.22 -2.68
N LYS A 14 8.82 -24.54 -3.83
CA LYS A 14 9.08 -23.85 -5.10
C LYS A 14 8.04 -22.77 -5.35
N LEU A 15 8.48 -21.52 -5.50
CA LEU A 15 7.63 -20.42 -5.93
C LEU A 15 7.56 -20.37 -7.46
N ASP A 16 6.63 -21.13 -8.01
CA ASP A 16 6.32 -21.19 -9.44
C ASP A 16 4.84 -20.80 -9.70
N SER A 17 4.36 -21.05 -10.91
CA SER A 17 2.98 -20.78 -11.30
C SER A 17 1.94 -21.49 -10.43
N VAL A 18 2.26 -22.67 -9.88
CA VAL A 18 1.36 -23.44 -9.02
C VAL A 18 1.24 -22.77 -7.66
N LEU A 19 2.37 -22.52 -6.99
CA LEU A 19 2.35 -21.85 -5.68
C LEU A 19 1.86 -20.41 -5.80
N GLY A 20 2.27 -19.69 -6.84
CA GLY A 20 1.86 -18.31 -7.09
C GLY A 20 0.36 -18.18 -7.34
N THR A 21 -0.25 -19.11 -8.08
CA THR A 21 -1.70 -19.12 -8.31
C THR A 21 -2.45 -19.43 -7.02
N ALA A 22 -2.01 -20.44 -6.27
CA ALA A 22 -2.61 -20.78 -4.97
C ALA A 22 -2.52 -19.62 -3.97
N PHE A 23 -1.38 -18.91 -3.94
CA PHE A 23 -1.22 -17.68 -3.14
C PHE A 23 -2.22 -16.62 -3.58
N ARG A 24 -2.29 -16.30 -4.87
CA ARG A 24 -3.18 -15.27 -5.42
C ARG A 24 -4.64 -15.54 -5.05
N GLU A 25 -5.13 -16.76 -5.29
CA GLU A 25 -6.52 -17.13 -5.00
C GLU A 25 -6.86 -16.98 -3.52
N LYS A 26 -5.96 -17.43 -2.64
CA LYS A 26 -6.16 -17.33 -1.20
C LYS A 26 -6.10 -15.90 -0.70
N ILE A 27 -5.18 -15.09 -1.23
CA ILE A 27 -5.02 -13.69 -0.85
C ILE A 27 -6.20 -12.86 -1.34
N GLU A 28 -6.67 -13.08 -2.58
CA GLU A 28 -7.87 -12.43 -3.11
C GLU A 28 -9.08 -12.69 -2.19
N GLN A 29 -9.29 -13.94 -1.77
CA GLN A 29 -10.36 -14.31 -0.86
C GLN A 29 -10.26 -13.55 0.48
N ILE A 30 -9.07 -13.49 1.08
CA ILE A 30 -8.84 -12.83 2.38
C ILE A 30 -8.98 -11.31 2.26
N LEU A 31 -8.49 -10.71 1.18
CA LEU A 31 -8.43 -9.26 0.99
C LEU A 31 -9.69 -8.66 0.39
N SER A 32 -10.62 -9.49 -0.11
CA SER A 32 -11.91 -9.05 -0.63
C SER A 32 -12.80 -8.36 0.43
N SER A 33 -12.61 -8.67 1.72
CA SER A 33 -13.44 -8.16 2.81
C SER A 33 -12.71 -7.25 3.79
N GLU A 34 -11.38 -7.34 3.89
CA GLU A 34 -10.63 -6.75 5.00
C GLU A 34 -9.23 -6.28 4.57
N ILE A 35 -8.81 -5.13 5.10
CA ILE A 35 -7.47 -4.58 4.88
C ILE A 35 -6.47 -5.31 5.77
N HIS A 36 -5.36 -5.76 5.17
CA HIS A 36 -4.33 -6.49 5.89
C HIS A 36 -2.93 -5.86 5.77
N ARG A 37 -2.13 -6.09 6.79
CA ARG A 37 -0.67 -5.92 6.81
C ARG A 37 -0.06 -7.32 6.66
N ILE A 38 0.59 -7.59 5.54
CA ILE A 38 1.04 -8.92 5.13
C ILE A 38 2.57 -8.99 5.12
N LEU A 39 3.12 -9.91 5.91
CA LEU A 39 4.55 -10.25 5.89
C LEU A 39 4.76 -11.57 5.14
N LEU A 40 5.56 -11.54 4.08
CA LEU A 40 5.97 -12.72 3.32
C LEU A 40 7.34 -13.20 3.82
N ASP A 41 7.38 -14.37 4.46
CA ASP A 41 8.65 -14.97 4.88
C ASP A 41 9.12 -15.98 3.82
N ALA A 42 10.21 -15.65 3.13
CA ALA A 42 10.79 -16.47 2.07
C ALA A 42 11.74 -17.58 2.57
N GLY A 43 11.92 -17.74 3.89
CA GLY A 43 12.94 -18.65 4.45
C GLY A 43 12.69 -20.13 4.16
N GLY A 44 11.47 -20.50 3.77
CA GLY A 44 11.13 -21.87 3.34
C GLY A 44 11.25 -22.11 1.84
N LEU A 45 11.59 -21.09 1.03
CA LEU A 45 11.72 -21.25 -0.42
C LEU A 45 13.02 -21.97 -0.78
N THR A 46 12.88 -23.01 -1.60
CA THR A 46 14.01 -23.79 -2.13
C THR A 46 14.29 -23.49 -3.60
N ALA A 47 13.30 -22.97 -4.33
CA ALA A 47 13.41 -22.56 -5.73
C ALA A 47 12.34 -21.52 -6.09
N TRP A 48 12.54 -20.78 -7.17
CA TRP A 48 11.55 -19.85 -7.72
C TRP A 48 11.74 -19.71 -9.23
N ASP A 49 10.70 -19.22 -9.90
CA ASP A 49 10.79 -18.72 -11.27
C ASP A 49 10.15 -17.33 -11.41
N GLN A 50 10.31 -16.73 -12.59
CA GLN A 50 9.77 -15.42 -12.88
C GLN A 50 8.24 -15.37 -12.78
N GLU A 51 7.55 -16.45 -13.15
CA GLU A 51 6.08 -16.48 -13.14
C GLU A 51 5.54 -16.45 -11.71
N GLY A 52 6.12 -17.24 -10.81
CA GLY A 52 5.79 -17.23 -9.38
C GLY A 52 5.99 -15.85 -8.74
N LEU A 53 7.12 -15.18 -9.05
CA LEU A 53 7.39 -13.83 -8.55
C LEU A 53 6.42 -12.79 -9.10
N LEU A 54 6.06 -12.87 -10.39
CA LEU A 54 5.08 -11.96 -10.99
C LEU A 54 3.68 -12.15 -10.40
N LEU A 55 3.29 -13.38 -10.07
CA LEU A 55 2.02 -13.64 -9.41
C LEU A 55 1.96 -13.03 -8.00
N LEU A 56 3.06 -13.10 -7.22
CA LEU A 56 3.16 -12.38 -5.94
C LEU A 56 3.04 -10.87 -6.13
N LYS A 57 3.80 -10.32 -7.09
CA LYS A 57 3.80 -8.88 -7.40
C LYS A 57 2.40 -8.38 -7.75
N ASN A 58 1.73 -9.08 -8.66
CA ASN A 58 0.40 -8.71 -9.14
C ASN A 58 -0.64 -8.82 -8.03
N SER A 59 -0.52 -9.81 -7.14
CA SER A 59 -1.38 -9.92 -5.95
C SER A 59 -1.24 -8.67 -5.06
N ALA A 60 -0.02 -8.18 -4.81
CA ALA A 60 0.16 -6.96 -4.03
C ALA A 60 -0.39 -5.71 -4.73
N ILE A 61 -0.17 -5.59 -6.05
CA ILE A 61 -0.67 -4.44 -6.86
C ILE A 61 -2.20 -4.38 -6.87
N ASN A 62 -2.86 -5.53 -6.98
CA ASN A 62 -4.32 -5.61 -7.03
C ASN A 62 -5.01 -5.26 -5.70
N HIS A 63 -4.24 -5.21 -4.60
CA HIS A 63 -4.76 -4.89 -3.27
C HIS A 63 -4.05 -3.66 -2.66
N PRO A 64 -4.17 -2.47 -3.27
CA PRO A 64 -3.39 -1.27 -2.88
C PRO A 64 -3.76 -0.72 -1.49
N GLN A 65 -4.87 -1.17 -0.90
CA GLN A 65 -5.24 -0.81 0.47
C GLN A 65 -4.49 -1.62 1.52
N SER A 66 -4.02 -2.82 1.15
CA SER A 66 -3.23 -3.69 2.02
C SER A 66 -1.74 -3.39 1.85
N LYS A 67 -0.97 -3.56 2.92
CA LYS A 67 0.47 -3.28 2.93
C LYS A 67 1.23 -4.58 2.96
N PHE A 68 2.26 -4.70 2.14
CA PHE A 68 3.09 -5.90 2.04
C PHE A 68 4.54 -5.59 2.43
N SER A 69 5.21 -6.57 3.03
CA SER A 69 6.66 -6.62 3.17
C SER A 69 7.15 -8.05 3.07
N ALA A 70 8.45 -8.24 2.84
CA ALA A 70 9.06 -9.56 2.81
C ALA A 70 10.31 -9.65 3.69
N CYS A 71 10.68 -10.86 4.11
CA CYS A 71 11.95 -11.13 4.79
C CYS A 71 12.53 -12.48 4.38
N SER A 72 13.76 -12.76 4.83
CA SER A 72 14.44 -14.05 4.62
C SER A 72 14.75 -14.36 3.15
N LEU A 73 14.92 -13.34 2.30
CA LEU A 73 15.32 -13.54 0.90
C LEU A 73 16.78 -13.98 0.85
N THR A 74 17.08 -15.00 0.05
CA THR A 74 18.46 -15.32 -0.32
C THR A 74 19.03 -14.24 -1.23
N THR A 75 20.36 -14.17 -1.39
CA THR A 75 21.00 -13.22 -2.31
C THR A 75 20.48 -13.36 -3.74
N ALA A 76 20.40 -14.59 -4.24
CA ALA A 76 19.90 -14.86 -5.59
C ALA A 76 18.44 -14.44 -5.75
N LEU A 77 17.59 -14.72 -4.75
CA LEU A 77 16.18 -14.29 -4.78
C LEU A 77 16.08 -12.77 -4.74
N THR A 78 16.91 -12.11 -3.94
CA THR A 78 16.96 -10.64 -3.85
C THR A 78 17.26 -10.00 -5.19
N ASP A 79 18.24 -10.54 -5.94
CA ASP A 79 18.59 -10.02 -7.25
C ASP A 79 17.42 -10.12 -8.24
N ASP A 80 16.72 -11.27 -8.27
CA ASP A 80 15.56 -11.44 -9.13
C ASP A 80 14.35 -10.61 -8.68
N TRP A 81 14.16 -10.45 -7.36
CA TRP A 81 13.16 -9.58 -6.76
C TRP A 81 13.31 -8.13 -7.24
N LYS A 82 14.56 -7.64 -7.26
CA LYS A 82 14.91 -6.30 -7.75
C LYS A 82 14.76 -6.16 -9.25
N LYS A 83 15.28 -7.12 -10.04
CA LYS A 83 15.16 -7.11 -11.51
C LYS A 83 13.71 -7.03 -11.98
N LEU A 84 12.81 -7.70 -11.27
CA LEU A 84 11.37 -7.69 -11.57
C LEU A 84 10.61 -6.52 -10.91
N GLY A 85 11.30 -5.67 -10.15
CA GLY A 85 10.73 -4.51 -9.48
C GLY A 85 9.70 -4.86 -8.41
N LEU A 86 9.83 -6.01 -7.74
CA LEU A 86 8.97 -6.38 -6.63
C LEU A 86 9.23 -5.47 -5.42
N GLU A 87 10.45 -4.98 -5.22
CA GLU A 87 10.80 -4.12 -4.06
C GLU A 87 9.98 -2.83 -3.97
N ALA A 88 9.49 -2.33 -5.11
CA ALA A 88 8.65 -1.13 -5.17
C ALA A 88 7.24 -1.35 -4.57
N VAL A 89 6.76 -2.60 -4.56
CA VAL A 89 5.41 -2.96 -4.08
C VAL A 89 5.43 -3.84 -2.83
N ILE A 90 6.47 -4.66 -2.70
CA ILE A 90 6.76 -5.54 -1.57
C ILE A 90 8.22 -5.31 -1.18
N PRO A 91 8.52 -4.24 -0.42
CA PRO A 91 9.85 -4.01 0.11
C PRO A 91 10.26 -5.16 1.03
N PHE A 92 11.55 -5.53 0.98
CA PHE A 92 12.09 -6.63 1.76
C PHE A 92 13.08 -6.13 2.82
N PHE A 93 13.20 -6.89 3.91
CA PHE A 93 14.05 -6.58 5.04
C PHE A 93 14.87 -7.81 5.47
N PRO A 94 16.06 -7.62 6.08
CA PRO A 94 16.90 -8.72 6.54
C PRO A 94 16.21 -9.61 7.57
N THR A 95 15.44 -9.01 8.48
CA THR A 95 14.80 -9.71 9.61
C THR A 95 13.28 -9.62 9.56
N ARG A 96 12.62 -10.59 10.18
CA ARG A 96 11.16 -10.62 10.31
C ARG A 96 10.67 -9.44 11.16
N GLU A 97 11.45 -9.06 12.16
CA GLU A 97 11.19 -7.95 13.06
C GLU A 97 11.18 -6.62 12.30
N GLU A 98 12.17 -6.36 11.44
CA GLU A 98 12.22 -5.17 10.59
C GLU A 98 11.08 -5.15 9.57
N ALA A 99 10.80 -6.28 8.91
CA ALA A 99 9.68 -6.40 7.98
C ALA A 99 8.34 -6.13 8.66
N LYS A 100 8.16 -6.59 9.90
CA LYS A 100 6.97 -6.32 10.71
C LYS A 100 6.92 -4.88 11.15
N ALA A 101 8.02 -4.31 11.62
CA ALA A 101 8.12 -2.91 12.03
C ALA A 101 7.67 -1.99 10.89
N PHE A 102 8.17 -2.21 9.67
CA PHE A 102 7.71 -1.49 8.48
C PHE A 102 6.20 -1.59 8.26
N LEU A 103 5.59 -2.76 8.43
CA LEU A 103 4.14 -2.91 8.26
C LEU A 103 3.33 -2.14 9.30
N THR A 104 3.85 -2.09 10.53
CA THR A 104 3.22 -1.40 11.66
C THR A 104 3.52 0.09 11.73
N GLU A 105 4.57 0.54 11.05
CA GLU A 105 4.79 1.96 10.79
C GLU A 105 3.62 2.45 9.94
N ASP A 106 2.69 3.08 10.63
CA ASP A 106 1.82 4.08 10.02
C ASP A 106 2.77 5.19 9.57
N LYS A 107 3.33 5.02 8.36
CA LYS A 107 3.67 6.19 7.57
C LYS A 107 2.38 6.99 7.59
N LYS A 108 2.36 8.09 8.35
CA LYS A 108 1.52 9.24 8.02
C LYS A 108 1.68 9.30 6.51
N LYS A 109 0.63 9.00 5.74
CA LYS A 109 0.65 9.22 4.29
C LYS A 109 1.37 10.53 4.14
N ASP A 110 2.47 10.59 3.38
CA ASP A 110 3.08 11.86 3.06
C ASP A 110 1.95 12.67 2.47
N THR A 111 1.35 13.47 3.33
CA THR A 111 0.12 14.16 3.02
C THR A 111 0.71 15.39 2.43
N GLU A 112 1.10 15.29 1.15
CA GLU A 112 1.86 16.31 0.44
C GLU A 112 1.30 17.66 0.86
N GLU A 113 2.10 18.37 1.67
CA GLU A 113 1.65 19.63 2.26
C GLU A 113 1.46 20.58 1.10
N GLY A 114 0.19 20.85 0.78
CA GLY A 114 -0.20 21.70 -0.31
C GLY A 114 -0.52 23.09 0.18
N MET A 115 -0.40 24.07 -0.71
CA MET A 115 -1.08 25.36 -0.54
C MET A 115 -2.24 25.43 -1.53
N VAL A 116 -3.42 25.73 -1.01
CA VAL A 116 -4.62 25.98 -1.83
C VAL A 116 -5.19 27.34 -1.49
N ALA A 117 -5.78 28.02 -2.46
CA ALA A 117 -6.55 29.24 -2.23
C ALA A 117 -8.01 28.88 -1.89
N CYS A 118 -8.58 29.52 -0.87
CA CYS A 118 -10.02 29.44 -0.62
C CYS A 118 -10.78 29.93 -1.87
N PRO A 119 -11.81 29.21 -2.36
CA PRO A 119 -12.57 29.65 -3.53
C PRO A 119 -13.42 30.91 -3.29
N ILE A 120 -13.61 31.33 -2.04
CA ILE A 120 -14.46 32.47 -1.68
C ILE A 120 -13.65 33.72 -1.34
N CYS A 121 -12.66 33.60 -0.45
CA CYS A 121 -11.88 34.76 0.01
C CYS A 121 -10.45 34.79 -0.52
N PHE A 122 -10.03 33.81 -1.33
CA PHE A 122 -8.69 33.68 -1.90
C PHE A 122 -7.54 33.63 -0.88
N GLN A 123 -7.85 33.49 0.41
CA GLN A 123 -6.84 33.23 1.44
C GLN A 123 -6.12 31.93 1.12
N PHE A 124 -4.80 31.93 1.14
CA PHE A 124 -4.01 30.71 1.03
C PHE A 124 -4.06 29.91 2.33
N LEU A 125 -4.31 28.61 2.21
CA LEU A 125 -4.37 27.65 3.30
C LEU A 125 -3.33 26.56 3.08
N ARG A 126 -2.67 26.17 4.16
CA ARG A 126 -1.94 24.91 4.20
C ARG A 126 -2.94 23.77 4.35
N VAL A 127 -2.85 22.81 3.46
CA VAL A 127 -3.72 21.64 3.40
C VAL A 127 -2.90 20.38 3.41
N GLN A 128 -3.45 19.34 4.03
CA GLN A 128 -2.85 18.03 4.12
C GLN A 128 -3.80 17.04 3.43
N GLY A 129 -3.61 16.87 2.12
CA GLY A 129 -4.28 15.85 1.32
C GLY A 129 -5.60 16.32 0.72
N HIS A 130 -6.43 15.38 0.30
CA HIS A 130 -7.76 15.65 -0.27
C HIS A 130 -8.84 15.51 0.80
N GLY A 131 -9.95 16.23 0.64
CA GLY A 131 -11.07 16.19 1.58
C GLY A 131 -11.72 17.53 1.84
N ASN A 132 -12.56 17.59 2.87
CA ASN A 132 -13.27 18.79 3.26
C ASN A 132 -12.38 19.72 4.10
N TYR A 133 -12.25 20.96 3.67
CA TYR A 133 -11.53 22.01 4.40
C TYR A 133 -12.47 23.15 4.77
N ARG A 134 -12.24 23.73 5.96
CA ARG A 134 -12.91 24.96 6.40
C ARG A 134 -11.91 26.11 6.38
N CYS A 135 -12.26 27.18 5.69
CA CYS A 135 -11.40 28.36 5.65
C CYS A 135 -11.40 29.11 6.99
N PRO A 136 -10.24 29.42 7.60
CA PRO A 136 -10.19 30.16 8.86
C PRO A 136 -10.56 31.64 8.68
N ALA A 137 -10.38 32.20 7.49
CA ALA A 137 -10.67 33.61 7.21
C ALA A 137 -12.17 33.88 6.97
N CYS A 138 -12.87 33.00 6.25
CA CYS A 138 -14.28 33.21 5.88
C CYS A 138 -15.24 32.11 6.35
N SER A 139 -14.76 31.09 7.06
CA SER A 139 -15.53 29.91 7.49
C SER A 139 -16.15 29.06 6.37
N HIS A 140 -15.91 29.36 5.09
CA HIS A 140 -16.44 28.56 3.98
C HIS A 140 -15.86 27.14 3.99
N ILE A 141 -16.71 26.15 3.72
CA ILE A 141 -16.33 24.74 3.61
C ILE A 141 -16.27 24.36 2.14
N PHE A 142 -15.14 23.83 1.70
CA PHE A 142 -14.92 23.38 0.31
C PHE A 142 -14.27 22.00 0.29
N TYR A 143 -14.43 21.26 -0.81
CA TYR A 143 -13.76 19.98 -1.02
C TYR A 143 -12.50 20.18 -1.87
N LEU A 144 -11.39 19.61 -1.42
CA LEU A 144 -10.14 19.55 -2.17
C LEU A 144 -10.02 18.17 -2.80
N THR A 145 -9.93 18.12 -4.13
CA THR A 145 -9.76 16.88 -4.89
C THR A 145 -8.32 16.38 -4.85
N SER A 146 -8.09 15.14 -5.31
CA SER A 146 -6.77 14.51 -5.35
C SER A 146 -5.77 15.21 -6.30
N ASP A 147 -6.24 16.04 -7.22
CA ASP A 147 -5.44 16.89 -8.11
C ASP A 147 -5.33 18.35 -7.60
N TYR A 148 -5.58 18.57 -6.30
CA TYR A 148 -5.49 19.88 -5.63
C TYR A 148 -6.41 20.98 -6.19
N ARG A 149 -7.53 20.60 -6.82
CA ARG A 149 -8.57 21.53 -7.25
C ARG A 149 -9.65 21.70 -6.18
N THR A 150 -10.19 22.90 -6.05
CA THR A 150 -11.30 23.16 -5.13
C THR A 150 -12.63 23.00 -5.86
N ALA A 151 -13.48 22.10 -5.35
CA ALA A 151 -14.86 21.98 -5.79
C ALA A 151 -15.76 22.68 -4.77
N THR A 152 -16.55 23.64 -5.23
CA THR A 152 -17.61 24.25 -4.42
C THR A 152 -18.74 23.23 -4.28
N PHE A 153 -19.19 22.96 -3.06
CA PHE A 153 -20.44 22.24 -2.86
C PHE A 153 -21.59 23.14 -3.34
N GLU A 154 -22.07 22.94 -4.56
CA GLU A 154 -23.44 23.31 -4.89
C GLU A 154 -24.33 22.28 -4.22
N LYS A 155 -25.08 22.69 -3.19
CA LYS A 155 -26.23 21.92 -2.74
C LYS A 155 -27.22 21.90 -3.91
N LEU A 156 -27.24 20.80 -4.66
CA LEU A 156 -28.39 20.46 -5.46
C LEU A 156 -29.52 20.14 -4.46
N PHE A 157 -30.55 20.99 -4.48
CA PHE A 157 -31.75 20.86 -3.67
C PHE A 157 -32.51 19.58 -4.00
#